data_AF-A0A9X1FWI1-F1
#
_entry.id   AF-A0A9X1FWI1-F1
#
_cell.length_a   1.000
_cell.length_b   1.000
_cell.length_c   1.000
_cell.angle_alpha   90.00
_cell.angle_beta   90.00
_cell.angle_gamma   90.00
#
_symmetry.space_group_name_H-M   'P 1'
#
loop_
_entity.id
_entity.type
_entity.pdbx_description
1 polymer ?
#
loop_
_entity_poly.entity_id
_entity_poly.type
_entity_poly.pdbx_seq_one_letter_code
_entity_poly.pdbx_strand_id
1 'polypeptide(L)'
;MNHIAISDIRSATARHFGVPEAVLTGPSHRKDFARMRYVAFALCKSLTDASTVTIGREFGDRDHTTVLGGLKRLEEIRDLEIEMALKIITERVKENVAHAPRFVHAWPFKSRRTRLAPTPQFIRRHTS
;
A
#
# COMPACT_ATOMS: atom_id res chain seq x y z
N MET A 1 12.21 18.79 -13.82
CA MET A 1 10.80 18.35 -13.80
C MET A 1 10.75 17.12 -12.91
N ASN A 2 10.20 17.24 -11.69
CA ASN A 2 10.20 16.14 -10.73
C ASN A 2 9.15 15.12 -11.17
N HIS A 3 9.59 14.02 -11.76
CA HIS A 3 8.71 12.93 -12.18
C HIS A 3 8.33 12.09 -10.96
N ILE A 4 7.08 12.21 -10.50
CA ILE A 4 6.56 11.43 -9.37
C ILE A 4 6.04 10.09 -9.90
N ALA A 5 6.54 8.97 -9.37
CA ALA A 5 6.04 7.66 -9.74
C ALA A 5 4.85 7.23 -8.86
N ILE A 6 3.96 6.40 -9.41
CA ILE A 6 2.83 5.82 -8.66
C ILE A 6 3.34 4.98 -7.47
N SER A 7 4.49 4.32 -7.63
CA SER A 7 5.15 3.57 -6.55
C SER A 7 5.49 4.42 -5.34
N ASP A 8 5.93 5.67 -5.56
CA ASP A 8 6.30 6.58 -4.47
C ASP A 8 5.06 6.99 -3.67
N ILE A 9 3.95 7.26 -4.36
CA ILE A 9 2.66 7.58 -3.75
C ILE A 9 2.13 6.39 -2.97
N ARG A 10 2.22 5.17 -3.52
CA ARG A 10 1.80 3.94 -2.84
C ARG A 10 2.60 3.74 -1.56
N SER A 11 3.93 3.88 -1.64
CA SER A 11 4.81 3.73 -0.48
C SER A 11 4.57 4.81 0.58
N ALA A 12 4.42 6.06 0.17
CA ALA A 12 4.15 7.17 1.09
C ALA A 12 2.79 7.02 1.80
N THR A 13 1.77 6.57 1.07
CA THR A 13 0.44 6.26 1.61
C THR A 13 0.52 5.12 2.63
N ALA A 14 1.19 4.01 2.28
CA ALA A 14 1.36 2.86 3.17
C ALA A 14 2.08 3.25 4.48
N ARG A 15 3.15 4.04 4.37
CA ARG A 15 3.89 4.59 5.52
C ARG A 15 3.04 5.54 6.38
N HIS A 16 2.14 6.32 5.78
CA HIS A 16 1.28 7.24 6.54
C HIS A 16 0.28 6.49 7.41
N PHE A 17 -0.37 5.47 6.84
CA PHE A 17 -1.36 4.67 7.56
C PHE A 17 -0.77 3.53 8.40
N GLY A 18 0.56 3.37 8.40
CA GLY A 18 1.21 2.30 9.17
C GLY A 18 0.87 0.89 8.67
N VAL A 19 0.60 0.74 7.37
CA VAL A 19 0.24 -0.56 6.76
C VAL A 19 1.28 -1.01 5.73
N PRO A 20 1.45 -2.32 5.49
CA PRO A 20 2.25 -2.81 4.37
C PRO A 20 1.65 -2.41 3.02
N GLU A 21 2.49 -2.14 2.01
CA GLU A 21 2.03 -1.83 0.64
C GLU A 21 1.13 -2.93 0.05
N ALA A 22 1.36 -4.19 0.45
CA ALA A 22 0.53 -5.33 0.06
C ALA A 22 -0.94 -5.20 0.48
N VAL A 23 -1.26 -4.36 1.46
CA VAL A 23 -2.66 -4.06 1.84
C VAL A 23 -3.35 -3.19 0.79
N LEU A 24 -2.60 -2.30 0.13
CA LEU A 24 -3.11 -1.42 -0.92
C LEU A 24 -3.23 -2.15 -2.27
N THR A 25 -2.42 -3.18 -2.53
CA THR A 25 -2.53 -4.01 -3.74
C THR A 25 -3.38 -5.27 -3.53
N GLY A 26 -3.54 -5.72 -2.28
CA GLY A 26 -4.22 -6.98 -1.95
C GLY A 26 -5.73 -6.96 -2.17
N PRO A 27 -6.37 -8.14 -2.23
CA PRO A 27 -7.79 -8.28 -2.61
C PRO A 27 -8.77 -7.81 -1.52
N SER A 28 -8.31 -7.48 -0.31
CA SER A 28 -9.18 -7.21 0.83
C SER A 28 -10.09 -5.99 0.61
N HIS A 29 -11.40 -6.18 0.79
CA HIS A 29 -12.45 -5.16 0.64
C HIS A 29 -12.86 -4.48 1.95
N ARG A 30 -12.07 -4.65 3.03
CA ARG A 30 -12.34 -3.96 4.30
C ARG A 30 -12.43 -2.44 4.08
N LYS A 31 -13.41 -1.80 4.72
CA LYS A 31 -13.68 -0.36 4.55
C LYS A 31 -12.44 0.50 4.81
N ASP A 32 -11.69 0.20 5.87
CA ASP A 32 -10.47 0.93 6.22
C ASP A 32 -9.42 0.88 5.10
N PHE A 33 -9.18 -0.32 4.55
CA PHE A 33 -8.20 -0.52 3.46
C PHE A 33 -8.70 0.11 2.16
N ALA A 34 -10.01 0.08 1.91
CA ALA A 34 -10.60 0.78 0.79
C ALA A 34 -10.40 2.30 0.91
N ARG A 35 -10.62 2.89 2.10
CA ARG A 35 -10.39 4.32 2.38
C ARG A 35 -8.93 4.70 2.09
N MET A 36 -7.97 3.92 2.59
CA MET A 36 -6.54 4.14 2.32
C MET A 36 -6.21 4.08 0.82
N ARG A 37 -6.80 3.13 0.08
CA ARG A 37 -6.65 3.03 -1.38
C ARG A 37 -7.26 4.22 -2.11
N TYR A 38 -8.42 4.71 -1.68
CA TYR A 38 -9.07 5.86 -2.30
C TYR A 38 -8.23 7.13 -2.16
N VAL A 39 -7.64 7.35 -0.98
CA VAL A 39 -6.66 8.42 -0.74
C VAL A 39 -5.49 8.29 -1.73
N ALA A 40 -4.95 7.08 -1.90
CA ALA A 40 -3.87 6.85 -2.87
C ALA A 40 -4.28 7.16 -4.32
N PHE A 41 -5.49 6.77 -4.73
CA PHE A 41 -6.02 7.07 -6.07
C PHE A 41 -6.13 8.57 -6.33
N ALA A 42 -6.65 9.32 -5.36
CA ALA A 42 -6.79 10.77 -5.47
C ALA A 42 -5.41 11.43 -5.62
N LEU A 43 -4.43 11.02 -4.81
CA LEU A 43 -3.06 11.51 -4.92
C LEU A 43 -2.43 11.20 -6.27
N CYS A 44 -2.62 9.97 -6.78
CA CYS A 44 -2.13 9.63 -8.12
C CYS A 44 -2.74 10.55 -9.19
N LYS A 45 -4.03 10.89 -9.07
CA LYS A 45 -4.69 11.81 -10.00
C LYS A 45 -4.27 13.26 -9.87
N SER A 46 -3.85 13.70 -8.69
CA SER A 46 -3.39 15.08 -8.47
C SER A 46 -1.91 15.28 -8.75
N LEU A 47 -1.09 14.25 -8.55
CA LEU A 47 0.38 14.36 -8.60
C LEU A 47 1.00 13.74 -9.86
N THR A 48 0.23 13.00 -10.66
CA THR A 48 0.72 12.34 -11.88
C THR A 48 -0.29 12.46 -13.01
N ASP A 49 0.19 12.35 -14.26
CA ASP A 49 -0.66 12.30 -15.46
C ASP A 49 -1.16 10.88 -15.78
N ALA A 50 -1.09 9.95 -14.82
CA ALA A 50 -1.44 8.56 -15.05
C ALA A 50 -2.94 8.37 -15.33
N SER A 51 -3.27 7.49 -16.28
CA SER A 51 -4.65 7.11 -16.58
C SER A 51 -5.28 6.30 -15.44
N THR A 52 -6.61 6.28 -15.34
CA THR A 52 -7.30 5.46 -14.34
C THR A 52 -7.06 3.96 -14.52
N VAL A 53 -6.81 3.52 -15.76
CA VAL A 53 -6.42 2.14 -16.08
C VAL A 53 -5.04 1.84 -15.53
N THR A 54 -4.08 2.74 -15.75
CA THR A 54 -2.70 2.60 -15.23
C THR A 54 -2.68 2.56 -13.70
N ILE A 55 -3.43 3.46 -13.06
CA ILE A 55 -3.59 3.47 -11.61
C ILE A 55 -4.19 2.13 -11.15
N GLY A 56 -5.28 1.66 -11.77
CA GLY A 56 -5.90 0.38 -11.40
C GLY A 56 -4.93 -0.80 -11.42
N ARG A 57 -4.09 -0.90 -12.47
CA ARG A 57 -3.03 -1.91 -12.62
C ARG A 57 -2.03 -1.86 -11.46
N GLU A 58 -1.51 -0.69 -11.13
CA GLU A 58 -0.54 -0.50 -10.04
C GLU A 58 -1.07 -0.82 -8.64
N PHE A 59 -2.39 -0.82 -8.46
CA PHE A 59 -3.05 -1.15 -7.20
C PHE A 59 -3.64 -2.58 -7.17
N GLY A 60 -3.01 -3.50 -7.91
CA GLY A 60 -3.32 -4.94 -7.93
C GLY A 60 -4.32 -5.31 -9.02
N ASP A 61 -4.08 -4.85 -10.25
CA ASP A 61 -4.91 -5.17 -11.43
C ASP A 61 -6.40 -4.89 -11.24
N ARG A 62 -6.71 -3.78 -10.57
CA ARG A 62 -8.09 -3.35 -10.35
C ARG A 62 -8.66 -2.71 -11.60
N ASP A 63 -9.94 -2.94 -11.82
CA ASP A 63 -10.68 -2.27 -12.88
C ASP A 63 -10.64 -0.74 -12.73
N HIS A 64 -10.50 -0.04 -13.84
CA HIS A 64 -10.52 1.43 -13.89
C HIS A 64 -11.81 2.02 -13.30
N THR A 65 -12.94 1.29 -13.38
CA THR A 65 -14.21 1.65 -12.74
C THR A 65 -14.12 1.63 -11.22
N THR A 66 -13.28 0.76 -10.64
CA THR A 66 -12.98 0.74 -9.20
C THR A 66 -12.24 2.01 -8.79
N VAL A 67 -11.30 2.48 -9.62
CA VAL A 67 -10.59 3.75 -9.38
C VAL A 67 -11.56 4.91 -9.41
N LEU A 68 -12.40 5.01 -10.45
CA LEU A 68 -13.42 6.05 -10.58
C LEU A 68 -14.41 6.04 -9.39
N GLY A 69 -14.90 4.86 -9.04
CA GLY A 69 -15.81 4.67 -7.92
C GLY A 69 -15.16 4.96 -6.56
N GLY A 70 -13.85 4.77 -6.44
CA GLY A 70 -13.08 5.12 -5.24
C GLY A 70 -12.89 6.63 -5.11
N LEU A 71 -12.58 7.34 -6.20
CA LEU A 71 -12.46 8.79 -6.22
C LEU A 71 -13.78 9.46 -5.81
N LYS A 72 -14.90 9.02 -6.40
CA LYS A 72 -16.22 9.56 -6.05
C LYS A 72 -16.57 9.33 -4.57
N ARG A 73 -16.33 8.11 -4.09
CA ARG A 73 -16.56 7.77 -2.67
C ARG A 73 -15.66 8.57 -1.73
N LEU A 74 -14.42 8.87 -2.13
CA LEU A 74 -13.53 9.69 -1.31
C LEU A 74 -14.09 11.09 -1.11
N GLU A 75 -14.61 11.73 -2.17
CA GLU A 75 -15.25 13.05 -2.07
C GLU A 75 -16.52 13.00 -1.19
N GLU A 76 -17.28 11.92 -1.24
CA GLU A 76 -18.48 11.74 -0.39
C GLU A 76 -18.14 11.59 1.11
N ILE A 77 -17.04 10.92 1.44
CA ILE A 77 -16.61 10.68 2.83
C ILE A 77 -15.53 11.66 3.30
N ARG A 78 -15.26 12.72 2.52
CA ARG A 78 -14.15 13.64 2.75
C ARG A 78 -14.34 14.40 4.05
N ASP A 79 -13.50 14.07 5.02
CA ASP A 79 -13.45 14.67 6.33
C ASP A 79 -12.09 15.32 6.60
N LEU A 80 -11.96 15.98 7.76
CA LEU A 80 -10.71 16.64 8.17
C LEU A 80 -9.53 15.66 8.22
N GLU A 81 -9.78 14.42 8.64
CA GLU A 81 -8.74 13.38 8.69
C GLU A 81 -8.21 13.04 7.29
N ILE A 82 -9.10 12.83 6.31
CA ILE A 82 -8.72 12.60 4.91
C ILE A 82 -7.99 13.81 4.33
N GLU A 83 -8.49 15.02 4.59
CA GLU A 83 -7.86 16.25 4.09
C GLU A 83 -6.44 16.42 4.62
N MET A 84 -6.25 16.19 5.93
CA MET A 84 -4.93 16.17 6.54
C MET A 84 -4.03 15.08 5.95
N ALA A 85 -4.55 13.87 5.75
CA ALA A 85 -3.80 12.78 5.15
C ALA A 85 -3.32 13.12 3.73
N LEU A 86 -4.21 13.66 2.88
CA LEU A 86 -3.88 14.11 1.52
C LEU A 86 -2.76 15.15 1.54
N LYS A 87 -2.86 16.15 2.43
CA LYS A 87 -1.84 17.20 2.56
C LYS A 87 -0.49 16.63 3.01
N ILE A 88 -0.47 15.84 4.08
CA ILE A 88 0.75 15.27 4.65
C ILE A 88 1.45 14.35 3.64
N ILE A 89 0.70 13.47 2.97
CA ILE A 89 1.27 12.53 2.00
C ILE A 89 1.80 13.30 0.79
N THR A 90 1.08 14.32 0.32
CA THR A 90 1.52 15.16 -0.81
C THR A 90 2.87 15.80 -0.54
N GLU A 91 3.04 16.44 0.62
CA GLU A 91 4.31 17.06 0.99
C GLU A 91 5.42 16.01 1.11
N ARG A 92 5.13 14.86 1.72
CA ARG A 92 6.10 13.77 1.84
C ARG A 92 6.53 13.21 0.48
N VAL A 93 5.62 13.08 -0.48
CA VAL A 93 5.97 12.61 -1.84
C VAL A 93 6.88 13.62 -2.53
N LYS A 94 6.61 14.91 -2.41
CA LYS A 94 7.46 15.97 -2.97
C LYS A 94 8.87 15.98 -2.36
N GLU A 95 8.97 15.79 -1.04
CA GLU A 95 10.25 15.72 -0.33
C GLU A 95 11.05 14.45 -0.67
N ASN A 96 10.39 13.31 -0.82
CA ASN A 96 11.04 12.03 -1.06
C ASN A 96 11.67 11.95 -2.47
N VAL A 97 11.20 12.76 -3.44
CA VAL A 97 11.89 12.96 -4.72
C VAL A 97 13.25 13.65 -4.52
N ALA A 98 13.44 14.41 -3.44
CA ALA A 98 14.69 15.07 -3.11
C ALA A 98 15.65 14.22 -2.25
N HIS A 99 15.15 13.18 -1.57
CA HIS A 99 15.93 12.31 -0.69
C HIS A 99 15.45 10.85 -0.81
N ALA A 100 15.94 10.12 -1.82
CA ALA A 100 15.74 8.69 -1.89
C ALA A 100 16.34 8.01 -0.63
N PRO A 101 15.57 7.33 0.22
CA PRO A 101 16.15 6.60 1.33
C PRO A 101 16.84 5.35 0.78
N ARG A 102 18.19 5.38 0.74
CA ARG A 102 19.06 4.28 0.31
C ARG A 102 18.98 3.00 1.18
N PHE A 103 18.18 2.96 2.23
CA PHE A 103 18.16 1.82 3.15
C PHE A 103 16.76 1.33 3.48
N VAL A 104 16.47 0.15 2.94
CA VAL A 104 15.38 -0.74 3.33
C VAL A 104 15.84 -1.50 4.57
N HIS A 105 15.45 -1.11 5.78
CA HIS A 105 15.45 -2.05 6.91
C HIS A 105 14.44 -1.66 8.01
N ALA A 106 13.79 -2.69 8.55
CA ALA A 106 12.88 -2.72 9.69
C ALA A 106 11.42 -2.32 9.46
N TRP A 107 10.63 -3.23 8.89
CA TRP A 107 9.21 -3.34 9.22
C TRP A 107 9.00 -4.54 10.18
N PRO A 108 8.54 -4.33 11.42
CA PRO A 108 8.36 -5.39 12.39
C PRO A 108 6.94 -5.96 12.26
N PHE A 109 6.62 -6.67 11.16
CA PHE A 109 5.39 -7.46 11.14
C PHE A 109 5.68 -8.85 11.69
N LYS A 110 5.20 -9.09 12.92
CA LYS A 110 5.13 -10.41 13.55
C LYS A 110 4.53 -11.43 12.58
N SER A 111 5.37 -12.32 12.08
CA SER A 111 5.00 -13.56 11.44
C SER A 111 4.22 -14.45 12.42
N ARG A 112 2.89 -14.35 12.43
CA ARG A 112 2.03 -15.45 12.90
C ARG A 112 1.71 -16.37 11.73
N ARG A 113 2.66 -17.26 11.43
CA ARG A 113 2.53 -18.54 10.71
C ARG A 113 3.94 -19.12 10.76
N THR A 114 4.23 -20.10 11.60
CA THR A 114 3.84 -21.48 11.35
C THR A 114 4.06 -22.28 12.64
N ARG A 115 2.98 -22.84 13.21
CA ARG A 115 3.13 -24.07 13.99
C ARG A 115 3.64 -25.11 13.00
N LEU A 116 4.85 -25.61 13.24
CA LEU A 116 5.41 -26.76 12.55
C LEU A 116 4.37 -27.89 12.53
N ALA A 117 4.04 -28.40 11.35
CA ALA A 117 3.31 -29.65 11.17
C ALA A 117 4.20 -30.84 11.60
N PRO A 118 3.64 -32.04 11.85
CA PRO A 118 4.24 -33.05 12.73
C PRO A 118 5.46 -33.81 12.16
N THR A 119 6.19 -34.43 13.09
CA THR A 119 7.46 -35.18 12.98
C THR A 119 7.55 -36.25 11.89
N PRO A 120 8.71 -36.46 11.24
CA PRO A 120 9.11 -37.76 10.73
C PRO A 120 9.78 -38.57 11.86
N GLN A 121 9.19 -39.72 12.23
CA GLN A 121 9.85 -40.72 13.05
C GLN A 121 10.99 -41.36 12.24
N PHE A 122 12.20 -41.36 12.78
CA PHE A 122 13.28 -42.23 12.31
C PHE A 122 13.76 -43.12 13.45
N ILE A 123 13.29 -44.36 13.42
CA ILE A 123 13.86 -45.48 14.17
C ILE A 123 15.11 -45.93 13.40
N ARG A 124 16.28 -46.00 14.04
CA ARG A 124 17.04 -47.25 14.29
C ARG A 124 18.52 -47.07 14.67
N ARG A 125 18.87 -47.83 15.71
CA ARG A 125 20.11 -48.58 16.01
C ARG A 125 21.35 -47.79 16.46
N HIS A 126 21.70 -48.00 17.73
CA HIS A 126 23.10 -48.19 18.09
C HIS A 126 23.31 -49.60 18.64
N THR A 127 24.22 -50.29 17.97
CA THR A 127 24.95 -51.48 18.39
C THR A 127 26.00 -51.09 19.44
N SER A 128 26.03 -51.79 20.56
CA SER A 128 27.22 -52.41 21.19
C SER A 128 26.75 -53.22 22.38
#